data_AF-A0A7X9IDX8-F1
#
_entry.id   AF-A0A7X9IDX8-F1
#
_cell.length_a   1.000
_cell.length_b   1.000
_cell.length_c   1.000
_cell.angle_alpha   90.00
_cell.angle_beta   90.00
_cell.angle_gamma   90.00
#
_symmetry.space_group_name_H-M   'P 1'
#
loop_
_entity.id
_entity.type
_entity.pdbx_description
1 polymer ?
#
loop_
_entity_poly.entity_id
_entity_poly.type
_entity_poly.pdbx_seq_one_letter_code
_entity_poly.pdbx_strand_id
1 'polypeptide(L)'
;GFYLDIGTRIIKTGSEQGLLSLAFHPDYQTNGYFYVNYTNLAGAVTVSRFSVSATNPDSASPNSELPILTVPQPQSNHNGGTVLFGPNDGYLYIGLGDGGGSGDNHGTFGNGQDTSTVLGKILRIDVDGGIPYTVPADNPFVGRPGADEIWALGFRNPWRMSFDRATGDLYIGDVGQDIWEEIDFQPAASPGGENYGWRLKEANHCFNPPTGCNPGGLTNPVTEYSHSLGCSVTGGFVYRGCQIPALRGTYFYADFCSGRVWSFRFDGVTLSDSTDRTAQLDPPGNQVISQISSFGEDARGELFILDYADGEVYKIVSAVPVQPDCGAGACCLNPGDANDDGFVSVGDAVFTITYVFRGGFPPACPAAADANDDCAVNIGDAVFLVNYIFRAGPGPSCSQCS
;
A
#
# COMPACT_ATOMS: atom_id res chain seq x y z
N GLY A 1 -11.72 -19.95 -4.97
CA GLY A 1 -12.34 -19.60 -3.68
C GLY A 1 -11.63 -18.39 -3.11
N PHE A 2 -12.09 -17.83 -2.00
CA PHE A 2 -11.40 -16.72 -1.33
C PHE A 2 -10.08 -17.20 -0.69
N TYR A 3 -9.07 -16.33 -0.63
CA TYR A 3 -7.83 -16.61 0.11
C TYR A 3 -8.12 -16.71 1.63
N LEU A 4 -8.82 -15.71 2.18
CA LEU A 4 -9.30 -15.67 3.56
C LEU A 4 -10.75 -15.17 3.59
N ASP A 5 -11.61 -15.77 4.43
CA ASP A 5 -12.96 -15.30 4.71
C ASP A 5 -13.10 -15.00 6.22
N ILE A 6 -13.32 -13.73 6.55
CA ILE A 6 -13.58 -13.23 7.90
C ILE A 6 -14.97 -12.61 8.05
N GLY A 7 -15.90 -12.88 7.12
CA GLY A 7 -17.23 -12.25 7.12
C GLY A 7 -18.03 -12.44 8.40
N THR A 8 -17.77 -13.51 9.16
CA THR A 8 -18.39 -13.78 10.47
C THR A 8 -17.74 -13.06 11.65
N ARG A 9 -16.60 -12.38 11.43
CA ARG A 9 -15.82 -11.66 12.46
C ARG A 9 -15.95 -10.14 12.35
N ILE A 10 -16.45 -9.64 11.22
CA ILE A 10 -16.50 -8.21 10.93
C ILE A 10 -17.90 -7.63 11.11
N ILE A 11 -17.96 -6.41 11.61
CA ILE A 11 -19.13 -5.54 11.45
C ILE A 11 -19.00 -4.73 10.16
N LYS A 12 -20.12 -4.42 9.51
CA LYS A 12 -20.18 -3.68 8.24
C LYS A 12 -21.41 -2.77 8.16
N THR A 13 -21.84 -2.24 9.30
CA THR A 13 -23.04 -1.39 9.39
C THR A 13 -22.72 0.10 9.24
N GLY A 14 -21.50 0.51 9.57
CA GLY A 14 -20.97 1.85 9.29
C GLY A 14 -20.29 1.92 7.92
N SER A 15 -20.13 3.14 7.39
CA SER A 15 -19.58 3.40 6.06
C SER A 15 -18.10 3.01 5.90
N GLU A 16 -17.33 3.03 6.99
CA GLU A 16 -15.88 2.73 6.99
C GLU A 16 -15.57 1.43 7.74
N GLN A 17 -16.58 0.60 8.03
CA GLN A 17 -16.42 -0.65 8.76
C GLN A 17 -16.29 -1.84 7.80
N GLY A 18 -15.41 -2.78 8.13
CA GLY A 18 -15.25 -4.03 7.40
C GLY A 18 -13.83 -4.57 7.51
N LEU A 19 -13.38 -5.25 6.45
CA LEU A 19 -11.96 -5.53 6.22
C LEU A 19 -11.33 -4.28 5.59
N LEU A 20 -10.27 -3.77 6.19
CA LEU A 20 -9.69 -2.47 5.86
C LEU A 20 -8.36 -2.57 5.12
N SER A 21 -7.50 -3.53 5.50
CA SER A 21 -6.16 -3.70 4.92
C SER A 21 -5.60 -5.10 5.18
N LEU A 22 -4.60 -5.47 4.38
CA LEU A 22 -3.83 -6.69 4.51
C LEU A 22 -2.35 -6.39 4.19
N ALA A 23 -1.43 -6.96 4.98
CA ALA A 23 0.00 -6.94 4.70
C ALA A 23 0.61 -8.34 4.91
N PHE A 24 1.42 -8.79 3.95
CA PHE A 24 2.24 -9.98 4.14
C PHE A 24 3.46 -9.63 4.99
N HIS A 25 3.87 -10.55 5.86
CA HIS A 25 5.12 -10.42 6.60
C HIS A 25 6.31 -10.36 5.61
N PRO A 26 7.39 -9.60 5.89
CA PRO A 26 8.57 -9.58 5.02
C PRO A 26 9.15 -10.99 4.75
N ASP A 27 9.15 -11.85 5.78
CA ASP A 27 9.52 -13.26 5.69
C ASP A 27 8.39 -14.22 5.33
N TYR A 28 7.31 -13.77 4.65
CA TYR A 28 6.13 -14.60 4.33
C TYR A 28 6.48 -15.91 3.62
N GLN A 29 7.49 -15.91 2.73
CA GLN A 29 7.94 -17.12 2.04
C GLN A 29 8.42 -18.22 3.01
N THR A 30 8.90 -17.83 4.19
CA THR A 30 9.44 -18.74 5.22
C THR A 30 8.42 -19.01 6.31
N ASN A 31 7.75 -17.97 6.83
CA ASN A 31 6.87 -18.10 8.00
C ASN A 31 5.38 -18.21 7.65
N GLY A 32 4.98 -17.84 6.43
CA GLY A 32 3.60 -17.88 5.97
C GLY A 32 2.66 -16.90 6.69
N TYR A 33 3.17 -15.89 7.40
CA TYR A 33 2.37 -14.95 8.18
C TYR A 33 1.93 -13.73 7.40
N PHE A 34 0.69 -13.31 7.64
CA PHE A 34 0.14 -12.07 7.11
C PHE A 34 -0.80 -11.45 8.13
N TYR A 35 -1.03 -10.15 8.01
CA TYR A 35 -1.73 -9.33 8.98
C TYR A 35 -2.92 -8.67 8.30
N VAL A 36 -4.05 -8.62 9.00
CA VAL A 36 -5.26 -7.95 8.52
C VAL A 36 -5.72 -6.93 9.55
N ASN A 37 -6.22 -5.81 9.06
CA ASN A 37 -6.90 -4.80 9.86
C ASN A 37 -8.40 -4.82 9.52
N TYR A 38 -9.25 -4.96 10.52
CA TYR A 38 -10.69 -5.00 10.34
C TYR A 38 -11.44 -4.44 11.55
N THR A 39 -12.70 -4.02 11.36
CA THR A 39 -13.60 -3.69 12.48
C THR A 39 -14.35 -4.93 12.94
N ASN A 40 -14.11 -5.35 14.18
CA ASN A 40 -14.71 -6.54 14.76
C ASN A 40 -16.20 -6.35 15.12
N LEU A 41 -16.87 -7.42 15.56
CA LEU A 41 -18.31 -7.39 15.90
C LEU A 41 -18.68 -6.42 17.05
N ALA A 42 -17.70 -5.97 17.84
CA ALA A 42 -17.89 -4.95 18.88
C ALA A 42 -17.66 -3.52 18.36
N GLY A 43 -17.35 -3.35 17.07
CA GLY A 43 -17.04 -2.06 16.45
C GLY A 43 -15.62 -1.56 16.69
N ALA A 44 -14.75 -2.36 17.34
CA ALA A 44 -13.36 -2.00 17.56
C ALA A 44 -12.51 -2.34 16.33
N VAL A 45 -11.49 -1.53 16.06
CA VAL A 45 -10.46 -1.84 15.06
C VAL A 45 -9.54 -2.90 15.64
N THR A 46 -9.37 -4.02 14.93
CA THR A 46 -8.52 -5.14 15.32
C THR A 46 -7.50 -5.41 14.21
N VAL A 47 -6.22 -5.43 14.59
CA VAL A 47 -5.14 -5.97 13.79
C VAL A 47 -4.87 -7.40 14.25
N SER A 48 -4.98 -8.36 13.35
CA SER A 48 -4.75 -9.78 13.63
C SER A 48 -3.74 -10.37 12.66
N ARG A 49 -2.89 -11.27 13.15
CA ARG A 49 -2.05 -12.14 12.33
C ARG A 49 -2.81 -13.42 11.97
N PHE A 50 -2.64 -13.88 10.74
CA PHE A 50 -3.05 -15.18 10.23
C PHE A 50 -1.86 -15.88 9.57
N SER A 51 -2.03 -17.16 9.25
CA SER A 51 -1.05 -17.96 8.51
C SER A 51 -1.66 -18.59 7.27
N VAL A 52 -0.85 -18.77 6.22
CA VAL A 52 -1.18 -19.57 5.05
C VAL A 52 -1.48 -21.02 5.44
N SER A 53 -2.34 -21.70 4.68
CA SER A 53 -2.62 -23.11 4.88
C SER A 53 -1.39 -23.96 4.57
N ALA A 54 -1.08 -24.91 5.46
CA ALA A 54 0.02 -25.86 5.29
C ALA A 54 -0.17 -26.81 4.08
N THR A 55 -1.39 -26.92 3.53
CA THR A 55 -1.72 -27.83 2.43
C THR A 55 -2.17 -27.12 1.15
N ASN A 56 -2.41 -25.82 1.21
CA ASN A 56 -2.83 -25.03 0.05
C ASN A 56 -2.24 -23.62 0.11
N PRO A 57 -1.21 -23.29 -0.69
CA PRO A 57 -0.60 -21.97 -0.68
C PRO A 57 -1.56 -20.84 -1.15
N ASP A 58 -2.64 -21.19 -1.83
CA ASP A 58 -3.66 -20.25 -2.33
C ASP A 58 -4.80 -20.00 -1.32
N SER A 59 -4.61 -20.38 -0.05
CA SER A 59 -5.63 -20.19 0.99
C SER A 59 -5.00 -20.02 2.38
N ALA A 60 -5.59 -19.17 3.20
CA ALA A 60 -5.26 -18.99 4.60
C ALA A 60 -5.82 -20.10 5.49
N SER A 61 -5.18 -20.37 6.62
CA SER A 61 -5.74 -21.17 7.70
C SER A 61 -6.72 -20.33 8.54
N PRO A 62 -8.05 -20.53 8.42
CA PRO A 62 -9.03 -19.63 9.03
C PRO A 62 -9.07 -19.67 10.56
N ASN A 63 -8.45 -20.68 11.17
CA ASN A 63 -8.37 -20.86 12.62
C ASN A 63 -7.00 -20.46 13.20
N SER A 64 -6.12 -19.86 12.39
CA SER A 64 -4.76 -19.46 12.81
C SER A 64 -4.67 -18.04 13.37
N GLU A 65 -5.81 -17.39 13.59
CA GLU A 65 -5.88 -16.02 14.05
C GLU A 65 -5.17 -15.81 15.39
N LEU A 66 -4.28 -14.81 15.42
CA LEU A 66 -3.71 -14.24 16.63
C LEU A 66 -4.01 -12.72 16.63
N PRO A 67 -4.89 -12.23 17.51
CA PRO A 67 -5.09 -10.80 17.69
C PRO A 67 -3.79 -10.13 18.17
N ILE A 68 -3.37 -9.08 17.48
CA ILE A 68 -2.15 -8.32 17.79
C ILE A 68 -2.51 -7.06 18.58
N LEU A 69 -3.44 -6.27 18.06
CA LEU A 69 -3.89 -5.02 18.67
C LEU A 69 -5.41 -4.91 18.49
N THR A 70 -6.13 -4.42 19.51
CA THR A 70 -7.55 -4.10 19.40
C THR A 70 -7.84 -2.77 20.08
N VAL A 71 -8.37 -1.83 19.31
CA VAL A 71 -8.60 -0.44 19.73
C VAL A 71 -10.10 -0.16 19.65
N PRO A 72 -10.76 0.08 20.79
CA PRO A 72 -12.15 0.54 20.82
C PRO A 72 -12.31 1.85 20.04
N GLN A 73 -13.37 1.92 19.23
CA GLN A 73 -13.68 3.10 18.42
C GLN A 73 -14.82 3.91 19.06
N PRO A 74 -14.64 5.22 19.30
CA PRO A 74 -15.71 6.10 19.79
C PRO A 74 -16.92 6.18 18.84
N GLN A 75 -16.68 6.12 17.53
CA GLN A 75 -17.70 6.13 16.48
C GLN A 75 -17.45 5.06 15.41
N SER A 76 -18.40 4.90 14.48
CA SER A 76 -18.33 3.91 13.39
C SER A 76 -17.57 4.39 12.15
N ASN A 77 -16.88 5.53 12.24
CA ASN A 77 -16.13 6.16 11.17
C ASN A 77 -14.78 6.66 11.70
N HIS A 78 -13.92 7.10 10.78
CA HIS A 78 -12.49 7.40 10.96
C HIS A 78 -11.74 6.23 11.58
N ASN A 79 -11.92 5.05 10.99
CA ASN A 79 -11.25 3.84 11.47
C ASN A 79 -9.78 3.76 11.01
N GLY A 80 -9.31 4.68 10.15
CA GLY A 80 -8.05 4.55 9.44
C GLY A 80 -8.07 3.29 8.59
N GLY A 81 -7.00 2.51 8.65
CA GLY A 81 -7.13 1.12 8.22
C GLY A 81 -5.88 0.49 7.66
N THR A 82 -4.88 1.26 7.26
CA THR A 82 -3.71 0.66 6.62
C THR A 82 -2.81 -0.04 7.63
N VAL A 83 -2.43 -1.27 7.29
CA VAL A 83 -1.30 -1.97 7.89
C VAL A 83 -0.28 -2.27 6.81
N LEU A 84 1.01 -2.01 7.08
CA LEU A 84 2.11 -2.30 6.17
C LEU A 84 3.42 -2.44 6.95
N PHE A 85 4.39 -3.11 6.35
CA PHE A 85 5.72 -3.27 6.94
C PHE A 85 6.68 -2.19 6.45
N GLY A 86 7.45 -1.62 7.37
CA GLY A 86 8.54 -0.70 7.03
C GLY A 86 9.62 -1.43 6.24
N PRO A 87 10.03 -0.94 5.05
CA PRO A 87 10.98 -1.65 4.19
C PRO A 87 12.41 -1.65 4.78
N ASN A 88 12.73 -0.69 5.63
CA ASN A 88 14.07 -0.51 6.20
C ASN A 88 14.26 -1.19 7.56
N ASP A 89 13.19 -1.31 8.35
CA ASP A 89 13.24 -1.81 9.72
C ASP A 89 12.44 -3.12 9.94
N GLY A 90 11.57 -3.50 9.01
CA GLY A 90 10.77 -4.72 9.11
C GLY A 90 9.66 -4.66 10.16
N TYR A 91 9.37 -3.49 10.73
CA TYR A 91 8.33 -3.33 11.74
C TYR A 91 6.94 -3.12 11.12
N LEU A 92 5.90 -3.44 11.87
CA LEU A 92 4.52 -3.25 11.43
C LEU A 92 4.06 -1.83 11.77
N TYR A 93 3.65 -1.09 10.74
CA TYR A 93 3.07 0.24 10.85
C TYR A 93 1.54 0.16 10.74
N ILE A 94 0.82 0.86 11.61
CA ILE A 94 -0.65 0.79 11.74
C ILE A 94 -1.21 2.21 11.74
N GLY A 95 -2.01 2.56 10.73
CA GLY A 95 -2.72 3.84 10.66
C GLY A 95 -4.09 3.77 11.34
N LEU A 96 -4.32 4.61 12.34
CA LEU A 96 -5.58 4.74 13.08
C LEU A 96 -6.11 6.17 12.99
N GLY A 97 -7.36 6.32 12.56
CA GLY A 97 -8.05 7.61 12.62
C GLY A 97 -8.36 8.04 14.04
N ASP A 98 -8.82 9.28 14.19
CA ASP A 98 -9.12 9.95 15.46
C ASP A 98 -10.32 9.35 16.20
N GLY A 99 -10.96 8.32 15.64
CA GLY A 99 -12.08 7.62 16.24
C GLY A 99 -13.44 8.17 15.87
N GLY A 100 -13.49 9.18 15.00
CA GLY A 100 -14.70 9.65 14.34
C GLY A 100 -15.30 10.91 14.95
N GLY A 101 -16.49 11.23 14.45
CA GLY A 101 -17.21 12.45 14.83
C GLY A 101 -16.65 13.73 14.19
N SER A 102 -17.45 14.79 14.19
CA SER A 102 -17.03 16.07 13.62
C SER A 102 -16.08 16.81 14.55
N GLY A 103 -14.94 17.24 14.01
CA GLY A 103 -13.99 18.14 14.65
C GLY A 103 -13.23 17.54 15.84
N ASP A 104 -13.19 16.22 15.96
CA ASP A 104 -12.42 15.49 16.99
C ASP A 104 -12.68 16.03 18.40
N ASN A 105 -13.97 16.10 18.79
CA ASN A 105 -14.42 16.60 20.09
C ASN A 105 -14.12 15.66 21.27
N HIS A 106 -13.11 14.80 21.13
CA HIS A 106 -12.66 13.86 22.13
C HIS A 106 -11.72 14.56 23.12
N GLY A 107 -12.16 14.69 24.38
CA GLY A 107 -11.39 15.37 25.41
C GLY A 107 -11.19 16.87 25.13
N THR A 108 -10.09 17.43 25.63
CA THR A 108 -9.80 18.87 25.51
C THR A 108 -9.13 19.22 24.18
N PHE A 109 -8.21 18.38 23.70
CA PHE A 109 -7.34 18.69 22.55
C PHE A 109 -7.70 17.89 21.30
N GLY A 110 -8.58 16.90 21.40
CA GLY A 110 -8.83 15.92 20.34
C GLY A 110 -7.89 14.72 20.43
N ASN A 111 -8.35 13.55 20.00
CA ASN A 111 -7.57 12.33 19.92
C ASN A 111 -6.34 12.50 19.03
N GLY A 112 -6.40 13.30 17.95
CA GLY A 112 -5.26 13.57 17.07
C GLY A 112 -4.03 14.08 17.82
N GLN A 113 -4.24 14.96 18.81
CA GLN A 113 -3.18 15.58 19.63
C GLN A 113 -2.93 14.87 20.97
N ASP A 114 -3.87 14.09 21.48
CA ASP A 114 -3.72 13.37 22.74
C ASP A 114 -2.78 12.16 22.59
N THR A 115 -1.66 12.16 23.32
CA THR A 115 -0.66 11.07 23.30
C THR A 115 -1.02 9.93 24.25
N SER A 116 -2.04 10.08 25.09
CA SER A 116 -2.52 9.01 25.98
C SER A 116 -3.42 7.99 25.29
N THR A 117 -3.75 8.24 24.01
CA THR A 117 -4.49 7.35 23.13
C THR A 117 -3.70 7.03 21.87
N VAL A 118 -4.04 5.92 21.22
CA VAL A 118 -3.50 5.50 19.94
C VAL A 118 -4.36 5.95 18.74
N LEU A 119 -5.46 6.65 18.97
CA LEU A 119 -6.32 7.20 17.93
C LEU A 119 -5.72 8.47 17.31
N GLY A 120 -5.87 8.65 16.00
CA GLY A 120 -5.30 9.77 15.23
C GLY A 120 -3.78 9.69 15.14
N LYS A 121 -3.25 8.48 14.95
CA LYS A 121 -1.83 8.13 14.99
C LYS A 121 -1.44 7.18 13.87
N ILE A 122 -0.16 7.20 13.52
CA ILE A 122 0.53 6.03 12.96
C ILE A 122 1.29 5.39 14.10
N LEU A 123 1.09 4.09 14.30
CA LEU A 123 1.82 3.27 15.27
C LEU A 123 2.94 2.49 14.57
N ARG A 124 3.99 2.12 15.31
CA ARG A 124 5.09 1.25 14.87
C ARG A 124 5.40 0.22 15.95
N ILE A 125 5.22 -1.06 15.62
CA ILE A 125 5.40 -2.19 16.56
C ILE A 125 6.26 -3.30 15.97
N ASP A 126 6.97 -4.03 16.83
CA ASP A 126 7.77 -5.21 16.47
C ASP A 126 6.99 -6.50 16.78
N VAL A 127 6.47 -7.12 15.72
CA VAL A 127 5.70 -8.37 15.79
C VAL A 127 6.55 -9.64 15.91
N ASP A 128 7.88 -9.51 15.74
CA ASP A 128 8.84 -10.60 15.88
C ASP A 128 9.54 -10.59 17.25
N GLY A 129 9.54 -9.44 17.94
CA GLY A 129 10.16 -9.26 19.26
C GLY A 129 9.43 -9.94 20.42
N GLY A 130 8.20 -10.42 20.22
CA GLY A 130 7.42 -11.11 21.26
C GLY A 130 5.98 -11.42 20.85
N ILE A 131 5.23 -12.05 21.76
CA ILE A 131 3.80 -12.35 21.55
C ILE A 131 2.97 -11.50 22.53
N PRO A 132 2.05 -10.65 22.06
CA PRO A 132 1.67 -10.45 20.66
C PRO A 132 2.63 -9.55 19.86
N TYR A 133 3.40 -8.68 20.51
CA TYR A 133 4.42 -7.81 19.91
C TYR A 133 5.27 -7.16 21.02
N THR A 134 6.30 -6.42 20.64
CA THR A 134 7.03 -5.46 21.49
C THR A 134 7.06 -4.08 20.84
N VAL A 135 7.36 -3.02 21.62
CA VAL A 135 7.56 -1.68 21.07
C VAL A 135 9.04 -1.48 20.77
N PRO A 136 9.43 -1.08 19.55
CA PRO A 136 10.81 -0.72 19.23
C PRO A 136 11.33 0.35 20.18
N ALA A 137 12.52 0.15 20.75
CA ALA A 137 13.08 1.05 21.76
C ALA A 137 13.44 2.46 21.21
N ASP A 138 13.54 2.58 19.89
CA ASP A 138 13.78 3.82 19.15
C ASP A 138 12.49 4.56 18.76
N ASN A 139 11.31 4.05 19.14
CA ASN A 139 10.06 4.79 18.94
C ASN A 139 10.11 6.16 19.67
N PRO A 140 9.60 7.24 19.04
CA PRO A 140 9.80 8.61 19.50
C PRO A 140 9.11 8.93 20.84
N PHE A 141 8.13 8.13 21.24
CA PHE A 141 7.36 8.32 22.47
C PHE A 141 7.75 7.37 23.61
N VAL A 142 8.68 6.44 23.39
CA VAL A 142 9.12 5.49 24.42
C VAL A 142 9.59 6.21 25.69
N GLY A 143 9.02 5.82 26.83
CA GLY A 143 9.39 6.35 28.13
C GLY A 143 8.87 7.77 28.39
N ARG A 144 7.96 8.27 27.56
CA ARG A 144 7.23 9.54 27.77
C ARG A 144 5.81 9.24 28.26
N PRO A 145 5.13 10.20 28.92
CA PRO A 145 3.72 10.03 29.23
C PRO A 145 2.89 9.83 27.95
N GLY A 146 2.21 8.69 27.83
CA GLY A 146 1.40 8.35 26.67
C GLY A 146 1.57 6.90 26.23
N ALA A 147 1.21 6.62 24.98
CA ALA A 147 1.43 5.34 24.32
C ALA A 147 2.81 5.30 23.66
N ASP A 148 3.60 4.28 23.98
CA ASP A 148 4.96 4.09 23.46
C ASP A 148 4.94 3.64 21.98
N GLU A 149 3.81 3.08 21.52
CA GLU A 149 3.57 2.59 20.15
C GLU A 149 3.55 3.71 19.10
N ILE A 150 3.38 4.97 19.51
CA ILE A 150 3.21 6.11 18.61
C ILE A 150 4.51 6.32 17.81
N TRP A 151 4.37 6.30 16.48
CA TRP A 151 5.39 6.72 15.53
C TRP A 151 5.18 8.16 15.09
N ALA A 152 3.96 8.52 14.72
CA ALA A 152 3.56 9.87 14.36
C ALA A 152 2.13 10.17 14.82
N LEU A 153 1.79 11.45 14.94
CA LEU A 153 0.50 11.91 15.47
C LEU A 153 -0.10 13.07 14.69
N GLY A 154 -1.30 13.47 15.09
CA GLY A 154 -1.99 14.61 14.50
C GLY A 154 -2.66 14.28 13.19
N PHE A 155 -3.24 13.08 13.07
CA PHE A 155 -4.03 12.68 11.92
C PHE A 155 -5.52 12.64 12.24
N ARG A 156 -6.35 12.89 11.23
CA ARG A 156 -7.81 12.74 11.32
C ARG A 156 -8.24 11.33 10.96
N ASN A 157 -7.91 10.88 9.77
CA ASN A 157 -8.22 9.57 9.24
C ASN A 157 -7.20 9.17 8.16
N PRO A 158 -5.99 8.69 8.55
CA PRO A 158 -4.97 8.26 7.61
C PRO A 158 -5.43 6.97 6.92
N TRP A 159 -6.04 7.11 5.75
CA TRP A 159 -6.82 6.06 5.08
C TRP A 159 -5.93 5.07 4.34
N ARG A 160 -5.16 5.54 3.34
CA ARG A 160 -4.06 4.79 2.72
C ARG A 160 -2.73 5.46 2.93
N MET A 161 -1.76 4.64 3.30
CA MET A 161 -0.36 5.01 3.34
C MET A 161 0.48 3.95 2.63
N SER A 162 1.58 4.37 2.03
CA SER A 162 2.51 3.46 1.36
C SER A 162 3.95 3.94 1.56
N PHE A 163 4.84 2.97 1.72
CA PHE A 163 6.26 3.22 1.59
C PHE A 163 6.65 3.18 0.11
N ASP A 164 7.42 4.16 -0.33
CA ASP A 164 8.15 4.05 -1.57
C ASP A 164 9.19 2.92 -1.45
N ARG A 165 9.01 1.84 -2.21
CA ARG A 165 9.86 0.66 -2.15
C ARG A 165 11.34 0.92 -2.46
N ALA A 166 11.64 2.00 -3.19
CA ALA A 166 13.01 2.32 -3.57
C ALA A 166 13.73 3.17 -2.51
N THR A 167 13.02 4.04 -1.80
CA THR A 167 13.63 5.02 -0.88
C THR A 167 13.28 4.78 0.59
N GLY A 168 12.17 4.10 0.85
CA GLY A 168 11.60 3.92 2.19
C GLY A 168 10.82 5.14 2.69
N ASP A 169 10.57 6.14 1.85
CA ASP A 169 9.78 7.31 2.24
C ASP A 169 8.30 6.93 2.38
N LEU A 170 7.63 7.47 3.40
CA LEU A 170 6.23 7.19 3.68
C LEU A 170 5.34 8.30 3.13
N TYR A 171 4.37 7.94 2.30
CA TYR A 171 3.30 8.83 1.84
C TYR A 171 1.99 8.45 2.51
N ILE A 172 1.21 9.43 2.93
CA ILE A 172 -0.01 9.22 3.73
C ILE A 172 -1.14 10.08 3.15
N GLY A 173 -2.26 9.47 2.77
CA GLY A 173 -3.49 10.20 2.50
C GLY A 173 -4.32 10.32 3.79
N ASP A 174 -4.47 11.55 4.29
CA ASP A 174 -5.26 11.85 5.48
C ASP A 174 -6.57 12.56 5.09
N VAL A 175 -7.71 11.93 5.43
CA VAL A 175 -9.03 12.45 5.05
C VAL A 175 -9.42 13.61 5.95
N GLY A 176 -9.67 14.76 5.33
CA GLY A 176 -10.01 16.01 6.01
C GLY A 176 -11.45 16.10 6.51
N GLN A 177 -11.78 17.23 7.14
CA GLN A 177 -13.02 17.41 7.89
C GLN A 177 -14.15 17.98 7.03
N ASP A 178 -13.98 19.21 6.53
CA ASP A 178 -15.05 19.99 5.92
C ASP A 178 -14.65 20.67 4.60
N ILE A 179 -13.35 20.92 4.35
CA ILE A 179 -12.92 21.80 3.25
C ILE A 179 -11.68 21.28 2.51
N TRP A 180 -10.75 20.61 3.18
CA TRP A 180 -9.44 20.29 2.60
C TRP A 180 -9.05 18.84 2.79
N GLU A 181 -8.58 18.22 1.71
CA GLU A 181 -7.96 16.91 1.73
C GLU A 181 -6.45 17.02 1.55
N GLU A 182 -5.67 16.08 2.09
CA GLU A 182 -4.20 16.20 2.09
C GLU A 182 -3.43 14.91 1.80
N ILE A 183 -2.22 15.09 1.26
CA ILE A 183 -1.18 14.07 1.19
C ILE A 183 -0.01 14.54 2.04
N ASP A 184 0.29 13.78 3.08
CA ASP A 184 1.43 13.94 3.96
C ASP A 184 2.63 13.08 3.52
N PHE A 185 3.80 13.41 4.05
CA PHE A 185 5.06 12.74 3.77
C PHE A 185 5.95 12.67 4.99
N GLN A 186 6.56 11.50 5.19
CA GLN A 186 7.61 11.28 6.15
C GLN A 186 8.86 10.74 5.45
N PRO A 187 10.01 11.43 5.53
CA PRO A 187 11.25 10.93 4.95
C PRO A 187 11.66 9.60 5.60
N ALA A 188 12.25 8.69 4.82
CA ALA A 188 12.76 7.40 5.29
C ALA A 188 13.77 7.52 6.43
N ALA A 189 14.50 8.64 6.47
CA ALA A 189 15.52 8.95 7.47
C ALA A 189 14.93 9.61 8.74
N SER A 190 13.62 9.82 8.81
CA SER A 190 12.95 10.39 9.98
C SER A 190 13.12 9.48 11.20
N PRO A 191 13.41 10.04 12.39
CA PRO A 191 13.36 9.30 13.66
C PRO A 191 11.92 9.14 14.21
N GLY A 192 10.91 9.56 13.45
CA GLY A 192 9.52 9.65 13.92
C GLY A 192 9.26 10.87 14.81
N GLY A 193 7.99 11.02 15.19
CA GLY A 193 7.49 12.05 16.09
C GLY A 193 6.85 13.25 15.40
N GLU A 194 6.73 13.22 14.07
CA GLU A 194 6.02 14.22 13.28
C GLU A 194 4.58 14.36 13.76
N ASN A 195 4.17 15.62 13.92
CA ASN A 195 2.80 16.00 14.26
C ASN A 195 2.16 16.69 13.05
N TYR A 196 1.27 16.00 12.35
CA TYR A 196 0.60 16.49 11.15
C TYR A 196 -0.53 17.48 11.43
N GLY A 197 -0.78 17.76 12.71
CA GLY A 197 -1.48 18.97 13.14
C GLY A 197 -2.98 18.85 13.34
N TRP A 198 -3.63 17.74 12.97
CA TRP A 198 -5.04 17.53 13.32
C TRP A 198 -5.22 17.42 14.84
N ARG A 199 -6.14 18.14 15.49
CA ARG A 199 -7.22 18.98 14.94
C ARG A 199 -6.95 20.48 14.95
N LEU A 200 -5.70 20.92 15.14
CA LEU A 200 -5.36 22.33 15.07
C LEU A 200 -5.48 22.85 13.63
N LYS A 201 -5.02 22.04 12.68
CA LYS A 201 -5.09 22.31 11.25
C LYS A 201 -5.92 21.24 10.52
N GLU A 202 -6.50 21.65 9.42
CA GLU A 202 -7.02 20.80 8.35
C GLU A 202 -6.20 21.16 7.11
N ALA A 203 -5.30 20.29 6.68
CA ALA A 203 -4.23 20.64 5.75
C ALA A 203 -3.40 21.86 6.19
N ASN A 204 -3.18 22.85 5.33
CA ASN A 204 -2.49 24.09 5.70
C ASN A 204 -3.36 25.16 6.36
N HIS A 205 -4.61 24.84 6.66
CA HIS A 205 -5.59 25.81 7.15
C HIS A 205 -5.90 25.59 8.63
N CYS A 206 -6.14 26.68 9.35
CA CYS A 206 -6.57 26.59 10.73
C CYS A 206 -7.97 26.00 10.82
N PHE A 207 -8.12 24.98 11.65
CA PHE A 207 -9.41 24.38 11.98
C PHE A 207 -9.85 24.84 13.38
N ASN A 208 -9.22 24.33 14.43
CA ASN A 208 -9.56 24.66 15.81
C ASN A 208 -8.32 24.93 16.67
N PRO A 209 -8.00 26.19 17.02
CA PRO A 209 -8.81 27.39 16.79
C PRO A 209 -8.80 27.87 15.32
N PRO A 210 -9.80 28.65 14.88
CA PRO A 210 -9.90 29.11 13.49
C PRO A 210 -8.80 30.09 13.06
N THR A 211 -8.00 30.60 13.99
CA THR A 211 -6.82 31.44 13.73
C THR A 211 -5.74 31.15 14.78
N GLY A 212 -4.47 31.37 14.45
CA GLY A 212 -3.37 31.15 15.39
C GLY A 212 -3.17 29.67 15.77
N CYS A 213 -3.51 28.76 14.88
CA CYS A 213 -3.51 27.32 15.10
C CYS A 213 -2.14 26.63 15.01
N ASN A 214 -1.07 27.36 14.67
CA ASN A 214 0.27 26.79 14.55
C ASN A 214 1.13 27.20 15.77
N PRO A 215 1.20 26.37 16.82
CA PRO A 215 2.08 26.63 17.96
C PRO A 215 3.56 26.38 17.66
N GLY A 216 3.90 25.94 16.43
CA GLY A 216 5.21 25.42 16.05
C GLY A 216 5.30 23.91 16.20
N GLY A 217 6.22 23.28 15.47
CA GLY A 217 6.45 21.83 15.52
C GLY A 217 5.39 20.99 14.79
N LEU A 218 4.55 21.62 13.96
CA LEU A 218 3.64 20.92 13.05
C LEU A 218 4.32 20.65 11.71
N THR A 219 4.05 19.48 11.14
CA THR A 219 4.42 19.09 9.78
C THR A 219 3.31 19.54 8.84
N ASN A 220 3.67 20.10 7.69
CA ASN A 220 2.71 20.48 6.66
C ASN A 220 2.61 19.35 5.62
N PRO A 221 1.44 19.18 4.98
CA PRO A 221 1.29 18.23 3.89
C PRO A 221 2.13 18.65 2.67
N VAL A 222 2.46 17.66 1.84
CA VAL A 222 3.14 17.85 0.56
C VAL A 222 2.22 18.51 -0.46
N THR A 223 0.95 18.12 -0.46
CA THR A 223 -0.08 18.75 -1.29
C THR A 223 -1.44 18.65 -0.62
N GLU A 224 -2.31 19.60 -0.94
CA GLU A 224 -3.69 19.65 -0.48
C GLU A 224 -4.63 19.98 -1.65
N TYR A 225 -5.90 19.65 -1.52
CA TYR A 225 -6.92 20.09 -2.46
C TYR A 225 -8.26 20.37 -1.76
N SER A 226 -8.99 21.36 -2.27
CA SER A 226 -10.27 21.73 -1.68
C SER A 226 -11.39 20.75 -2.06
N HIS A 227 -12.45 20.72 -1.27
CA HIS A 227 -13.68 19.97 -1.54
C HIS A 227 -14.44 20.38 -2.82
N SER A 228 -13.97 21.41 -3.54
CA SER A 228 -14.47 21.69 -4.90
C SER A 228 -13.96 20.69 -5.95
N LEU A 229 -12.90 19.94 -5.63
CA LEU A 229 -12.29 18.94 -6.52
C LEU A 229 -12.59 17.49 -6.11
N GLY A 230 -12.93 17.24 -4.84
CA GLY A 230 -13.16 15.92 -4.26
C GLY A 230 -13.79 16.01 -2.87
N CYS A 231 -13.86 14.93 -2.10
CA CYS A 231 -14.34 14.99 -0.70
C CYS A 231 -13.77 13.95 0.25
N SER A 232 -12.83 13.11 -0.22
CA SER A 232 -12.16 12.12 0.60
C SER A 232 -10.93 11.62 -0.15
N VAL A 233 -9.73 12.04 0.27
CA VAL A 233 -8.50 11.54 -0.31
C VAL A 233 -8.31 10.08 0.00
N THR A 234 -7.97 9.32 -1.04
CA THR A 234 -7.69 7.90 -0.91
C THR A 234 -6.24 7.66 -0.49
N GLY A 235 -5.30 8.52 -0.90
CA GLY A 235 -3.87 8.21 -0.92
C GLY A 235 -3.50 7.32 -2.10
N GLY A 236 -2.28 6.77 -2.13
CA GLY A 236 -1.85 5.85 -3.18
C GLY A 236 -0.40 5.41 -3.07
N PHE A 237 0.31 5.26 -4.19
CA PHE A 237 1.63 4.62 -4.28
C PHE A 237 2.56 5.36 -5.24
N VAL A 238 3.86 5.27 -4.96
CA VAL A 238 4.90 5.64 -5.92
C VAL A 238 5.02 4.53 -6.97
N TYR A 239 4.86 4.87 -8.25
CA TYR A 239 5.07 3.92 -9.32
C TYR A 239 6.55 3.50 -9.35
N ARG A 240 6.81 2.21 -9.13
CA ARG A 240 8.13 1.58 -9.24
C ARG A 240 8.17 0.46 -10.28
N GLY A 241 7.12 0.39 -11.09
CA GLY A 241 6.97 -0.57 -12.19
C GLY A 241 8.01 -0.42 -13.29
N CYS A 242 8.04 -1.45 -14.12
CA CYS A 242 9.06 -1.69 -15.12
C CYS A 242 8.50 -1.66 -16.55
N GLN A 243 7.17 -1.80 -16.70
CA GLN A 243 6.49 -1.64 -17.99
C GLN A 243 6.41 -0.17 -18.44
N ILE A 244 6.45 0.79 -17.51
CA ILE A 244 6.37 2.23 -17.83
C ILE A 244 7.51 3.01 -17.15
N PRO A 245 8.79 2.85 -17.57
CA PRO A 245 9.93 3.46 -16.89
C PRO A 245 9.82 4.98 -16.69
N ALA A 246 9.14 5.67 -17.60
CA ALA A 246 8.90 7.12 -17.52
C ALA A 246 8.08 7.55 -16.30
N LEU A 247 7.28 6.65 -15.70
CA LEU A 247 6.48 6.93 -14.51
C LEU A 247 7.23 6.62 -13.21
N ARG A 248 8.43 6.05 -13.25
CA ARG A 248 9.16 5.73 -12.02
C ARG A 248 9.39 6.95 -11.14
N GLY A 249 9.13 6.79 -9.84
CA GLY A 249 9.24 7.87 -8.85
C GLY A 249 8.05 8.83 -8.84
N THR A 250 7.01 8.57 -9.62
CA THR A 250 5.78 9.36 -9.63
C THR A 250 4.79 8.78 -8.62
N TYR A 251 4.38 9.56 -7.63
CA TYR A 251 3.34 9.21 -6.67
C TYR A 251 1.97 9.44 -7.30
N PHE A 252 1.12 8.42 -7.31
CA PHE A 252 -0.28 8.48 -7.72
C PHE A 252 -1.18 8.48 -6.49
N TYR A 253 -2.23 9.29 -6.51
CA TYR A 253 -3.26 9.34 -5.48
C TYR A 253 -4.61 9.70 -6.09
N ALA A 254 -5.67 9.41 -5.36
CA ALA A 254 -7.03 9.59 -5.84
C ALA A 254 -7.94 10.23 -4.79
N ASP A 255 -9.14 10.56 -5.23
CA ASP A 255 -10.26 10.94 -4.37
C ASP A 255 -11.41 9.95 -4.53
N PHE A 256 -11.92 9.45 -3.41
CA PHE A 256 -12.99 8.44 -3.36
C PHE A 256 -14.31 8.96 -3.92
N CYS A 257 -14.65 10.24 -3.70
CA CYS A 257 -15.96 10.79 -4.05
C CYS A 257 -16.09 11.12 -5.54
N SER A 258 -15.02 11.63 -6.13
CA SER A 258 -14.99 12.15 -7.50
C SER A 258 -14.41 11.17 -8.51
N GLY A 259 -13.70 10.13 -8.07
CA GLY A 259 -12.97 9.20 -8.93
C GLY A 259 -11.77 9.84 -9.63
N ARG A 260 -11.39 11.07 -9.25
CA ARG A 260 -10.23 11.75 -9.82
C ARG A 260 -8.94 11.07 -9.40
N VAL A 261 -7.98 11.07 -10.33
CA VAL A 261 -6.63 10.59 -10.08
C VAL A 261 -5.65 11.70 -10.41
N TRP A 262 -4.70 11.93 -9.51
CA TRP A 262 -3.60 12.86 -9.72
C TRP A 262 -2.28 12.16 -9.52
N SER A 263 -1.22 12.83 -9.95
CA SER A 263 0.14 12.39 -9.69
C SER A 263 1.09 13.56 -9.49
N PHE A 264 2.15 13.35 -8.73
CA PHE A 264 3.29 14.27 -8.65
C PHE A 264 4.60 13.52 -8.43
N ARG A 265 5.73 14.23 -8.53
CA ARG A 265 7.03 13.76 -8.05
C ARG A 265 7.49 14.64 -6.89
N PHE A 266 8.15 14.03 -5.92
CA PHE A 266 8.64 14.73 -4.74
C PHE A 266 10.02 14.20 -4.35
N ASP A 267 10.95 15.11 -4.09
CA ASP A 267 12.34 14.78 -3.70
C ASP A 267 12.60 14.96 -2.20
N GLY A 268 11.53 15.06 -1.40
CA GLY A 268 11.57 15.38 0.02
C GLY A 268 11.54 16.88 0.33
N VAL A 269 11.66 17.74 -0.68
CA VAL A 269 11.67 19.20 -0.53
C VAL A 269 10.75 19.90 -1.53
N THR A 270 10.80 19.48 -2.79
CA THR A 270 10.17 20.16 -3.93
C THR A 270 9.19 19.22 -4.63
N LEU A 271 7.93 19.67 -4.74
CA LEU A 271 6.93 19.02 -5.57
C LEU A 271 7.11 19.45 -7.03
N SER A 272 7.12 18.48 -7.93
CA SER A 272 7.22 18.69 -9.39
C SER A 272 6.26 17.77 -10.14
N ASP A 273 6.09 17.99 -11.45
CA ASP A 273 5.32 17.14 -12.37
C ASP A 273 3.87 16.86 -11.91
N SER A 274 3.25 17.78 -11.17
CA SER A 274 1.84 17.69 -10.75
C SER A 274 0.92 17.60 -11.97
N THR A 275 0.09 16.57 -12.03
CA THR A 275 -0.76 16.26 -13.20
C THR A 275 -2.10 15.68 -12.75
N ASP A 276 -3.21 16.18 -13.30
CA ASP A 276 -4.51 15.47 -13.28
C ASP A 276 -4.47 14.35 -14.33
N ARG A 277 -4.56 13.11 -13.86
CA ARG A 277 -4.46 11.88 -14.65
C ARG A 277 -5.83 11.28 -14.98
N THR A 278 -6.92 11.88 -14.50
CA THR A 278 -8.27 11.30 -14.58
C THR A 278 -8.64 10.90 -16.00
N ALA A 279 -8.54 11.82 -16.96
CA ALA A 279 -8.86 11.53 -18.36
C ALA A 279 -7.83 10.59 -19.04
N GLN A 280 -6.59 10.55 -18.55
CA GLN A 280 -5.56 9.66 -19.09
C GLN A 280 -5.78 8.21 -18.66
N LEU A 281 -6.41 7.99 -17.50
CA LEU A 281 -6.65 6.69 -16.90
C LEU A 281 -8.08 6.19 -17.11
N ASP A 282 -8.87 6.87 -17.94
CA ASP A 282 -10.22 6.46 -18.29
C ASP A 282 -10.18 5.08 -18.98
N PRO A 283 -10.87 4.06 -18.45
CA PRO A 283 -10.81 2.72 -19.03
C PRO A 283 -11.53 2.66 -20.38
N PRO A 284 -11.13 1.74 -21.28
CA PRO A 284 -11.75 1.64 -22.60
C PRO A 284 -13.20 1.15 -22.52
N GLY A 285 -14.02 1.59 -23.48
CA GLY A 285 -15.39 1.11 -23.65
C GLY A 285 -16.39 1.82 -22.74
N ASN A 286 -17.22 1.04 -22.03
CA ASN A 286 -18.27 1.55 -21.13
C ASN A 286 -17.92 1.37 -19.65
N GLN A 287 -16.66 1.04 -19.35
CA GLN A 287 -16.17 0.95 -17.98
C GLN A 287 -16.00 2.36 -17.39
N VAL A 288 -16.14 2.48 -16.09
CA VAL A 288 -15.97 3.76 -15.38
C VAL A 288 -15.23 3.48 -14.08
N ILE A 289 -14.25 4.34 -13.77
CA ILE A 289 -13.63 4.40 -12.43
C ILE A 289 -14.31 5.55 -11.70
N SER A 290 -14.96 5.28 -10.57
CA SER A 290 -15.83 6.26 -9.92
C SER A 290 -15.65 6.39 -8.41
N GLN A 291 -15.31 5.32 -7.71
CA GLN A 291 -15.08 5.31 -6.26
C GLN A 291 -13.79 4.58 -5.92
N ILE A 292 -12.66 5.28 -6.09
CA ILE A 292 -11.33 4.70 -5.88
C ILE A 292 -11.09 4.55 -4.38
N SER A 293 -11.19 3.33 -3.86
CA SER A 293 -11.02 3.04 -2.42
C SER A 293 -9.57 2.73 -2.02
N SER A 294 -8.76 2.33 -3.00
CA SER A 294 -7.34 2.07 -2.83
C SER A 294 -6.66 2.01 -4.19
N PHE A 295 -5.33 2.00 -4.13
CA PHE A 295 -4.49 1.42 -5.17
C PHE A 295 -3.96 0.06 -4.68
N GLY A 296 -3.43 -0.72 -5.61
CA GLY A 296 -2.65 -1.92 -5.34
C GLY A 296 -1.35 -1.88 -6.13
N GLU A 297 -0.37 -2.67 -5.71
CA GLU A 297 0.90 -2.84 -6.39
C GLU A 297 1.19 -4.34 -6.51
N ASP A 298 1.64 -4.80 -7.69
CA ASP A 298 2.14 -6.17 -7.83
C ASP A 298 3.62 -6.30 -7.41
N ALA A 299 4.13 -7.53 -7.44
CA ALA A 299 5.53 -7.80 -7.08
C ALA A 299 6.54 -7.04 -7.98
N ARG A 300 6.11 -6.56 -9.16
CA ARG A 300 6.92 -5.85 -10.16
C ARG A 300 6.82 -4.33 -10.04
N GLY A 301 6.01 -3.81 -9.11
CA GLY A 301 5.81 -2.38 -8.95
C GLY A 301 4.77 -1.77 -9.89
N GLU A 302 4.02 -2.61 -10.62
CA GLU A 302 2.93 -2.13 -11.46
C GLU A 302 1.72 -1.79 -10.60
N LEU A 303 1.08 -0.67 -10.92
CA LEU A 303 -0.01 -0.13 -10.12
C LEU A 303 -1.38 -0.55 -10.64
N PHE A 304 -2.27 -0.79 -9.69
CA PHE A 304 -3.67 -1.12 -9.91
C PHE A 304 -4.56 -0.12 -9.17
N ILE A 305 -5.74 0.14 -9.71
CA ILE A 305 -6.79 0.98 -9.13
C ILE A 305 -7.92 0.06 -8.68
N LEU A 306 -8.36 0.20 -7.43
CA LEU A 306 -9.46 -0.58 -6.85
C LEU A 306 -10.71 0.30 -6.81
N ASP A 307 -11.64 0.04 -7.72
CA ASP A 307 -12.93 0.73 -7.79
C ASP A 307 -13.96 0.02 -6.91
N TYR A 308 -14.45 0.73 -5.90
CA TYR A 308 -15.38 0.22 -4.90
C TYR A 308 -16.82 0.14 -5.42
N ALA A 309 -17.19 1.02 -6.36
CA ALA A 309 -18.57 1.12 -6.84
C ALA A 309 -19.00 -0.15 -7.56
N ASP A 310 -18.22 -0.56 -8.56
CA ASP A 310 -18.52 -1.74 -9.38
C ASP A 310 -17.71 -2.98 -8.95
N GLY A 311 -16.73 -2.82 -8.05
CA GLY A 311 -15.90 -3.92 -7.53
C GLY A 311 -14.81 -4.37 -8.49
N GLU A 312 -14.42 -3.50 -9.43
CA GLU A 312 -13.45 -3.77 -10.49
C GLU A 312 -12.02 -3.39 -10.06
N VAL A 313 -11.05 -4.09 -10.65
CA VAL A 313 -9.62 -3.81 -10.47
C VAL A 313 -9.00 -3.49 -11.82
N TYR A 314 -8.48 -2.27 -11.97
CA TYR A 314 -7.89 -1.78 -13.21
C TYR A 314 -6.37 -1.75 -13.09
N LYS A 315 -5.64 -2.26 -14.08
CA LYS A 315 -4.18 -2.09 -14.16
C LYS A 315 -3.84 -0.80 -14.91
N ILE A 316 -2.93 0.00 -14.37
CA ILE A 316 -2.36 1.14 -15.11
C ILE A 316 -1.41 0.60 -16.17
N VAL A 317 -1.70 0.90 -17.44
CA VAL A 317 -0.91 0.45 -18.59
C VAL A 317 -0.57 1.63 -19.48
N SER A 318 0.49 1.49 -20.28
CA SER A 318 0.81 2.49 -21.29
C SER A 318 -0.16 2.36 -22.49
N ALA A 319 -0.71 3.49 -22.94
CA ALA A 319 -1.56 3.54 -24.13
C ALA A 319 -0.79 3.26 -25.43
N VAL A 320 0.54 3.40 -25.41
CA VAL A 320 1.43 3.05 -26.52
C VAL A 320 2.43 1.98 -26.06
N PRO A 321 2.86 1.05 -26.93
CA PRO A 321 3.92 0.12 -26.58
C PRO A 321 5.18 0.88 -26.12
N VAL A 322 5.66 0.57 -24.93
CA VAL A 322 6.91 1.09 -24.38
C VAL A 322 7.84 -0.10 -24.18
N GLN A 323 9.12 0.07 -24.48
CA GLN A 323 10.11 -0.94 -24.14
C GLN A 323 10.26 -1.00 -22.61
N PRO A 324 9.99 -2.15 -21.96
CA PRO A 324 10.22 -2.29 -20.53
C PRO A 324 11.70 -2.07 -20.19
N ASP A 325 11.99 -1.61 -18.97
CA ASP A 325 13.38 -1.54 -18.52
C ASP A 325 13.84 -2.92 -18.02
N CYS A 326 14.72 -3.53 -18.80
CA CYS A 326 15.31 -4.84 -18.58
C CYS A 326 16.73 -4.78 -17.98
N GLY A 327 17.17 -3.63 -17.45
CA GLY A 327 18.52 -3.46 -16.90
C GLY A 327 18.80 -4.26 -15.64
N ALA A 328 20.05 -4.71 -15.46
CA ALA A 328 20.54 -5.35 -14.24
C ALA A 328 20.34 -4.39 -13.04
N GLY A 329 19.36 -4.69 -12.18
CA GLY A 329 19.00 -3.84 -11.02
C GLY A 329 17.57 -3.30 -11.02
N ALA A 330 16.91 -3.21 -12.18
CA ALA A 330 15.68 -2.41 -12.28
C ALA A 330 14.38 -3.22 -12.09
N CYS A 331 14.31 -4.43 -12.66
CA CYS A 331 13.30 -5.45 -12.38
C CYS A 331 13.70 -6.78 -13.00
N CYS A 332 13.62 -7.85 -12.22
CA CYS A 332 13.42 -9.18 -12.77
C CYS A 332 11.95 -9.30 -13.19
N LEU A 333 11.63 -8.91 -14.43
CA LEU A 333 10.27 -9.08 -14.97
C LEU A 333 9.97 -10.58 -15.03
N ASN A 334 9.01 -11.04 -14.21
CA ASN A 334 8.50 -12.42 -14.10
C ASN A 334 9.40 -13.46 -14.79
N PRO A 335 10.41 -14.00 -14.10
CA PRO A 335 11.25 -15.02 -14.69
C PRO A 335 10.35 -16.15 -15.20
N GLY A 336 10.54 -16.56 -16.45
CA GLY A 336 9.68 -17.51 -17.13
C GLY A 336 8.44 -16.97 -17.85
N ASP A 337 8.12 -15.67 -17.78
CA ASP A 337 7.05 -15.00 -18.54
C ASP A 337 7.65 -14.40 -19.81
N ALA A 338 8.09 -15.28 -20.72
CA ALA A 338 8.85 -14.91 -21.90
C ALA A 338 8.05 -14.04 -22.89
N ASN A 339 6.71 -14.12 -22.84
CA ASN A 339 5.83 -13.37 -23.73
C ASN A 339 5.27 -12.05 -23.11
N ASP A 340 5.60 -11.75 -21.85
CA ASP A 340 5.18 -10.57 -21.08
C ASP A 340 3.64 -10.40 -21.01
N ASP A 341 2.90 -11.51 -20.94
CA ASP A 341 1.45 -11.52 -20.77
C ASP A 341 1.01 -11.49 -19.29
N GLY A 342 1.98 -11.63 -18.37
CA GLY A 342 1.78 -11.58 -16.93
C GLY A 342 1.63 -12.95 -16.28
N PHE A 343 1.64 -14.04 -17.04
CA PHE A 343 1.46 -15.40 -16.54
C PHE A 343 2.56 -16.34 -17.00
N VAL A 344 3.22 -17.03 -16.07
CA VAL A 344 4.11 -18.13 -16.42
C VAL A 344 3.28 -19.36 -16.81
N SER A 345 3.28 -19.69 -18.10
CA SER A 345 2.36 -20.63 -18.72
C SER A 345 3.03 -21.45 -19.84
N VAL A 346 2.26 -22.40 -20.41
CA VAL A 346 2.74 -23.14 -21.59
C VAL A 346 2.96 -22.20 -22.79
N GLY A 347 2.27 -21.05 -22.81
CA GLY A 347 2.48 -20.00 -23.79
C GLY A 347 3.93 -19.51 -23.82
N ASP A 348 4.56 -19.38 -22.66
CA ASP A 348 5.94 -18.92 -22.51
C ASP A 348 6.96 -19.94 -22.98
N ALA A 349 6.72 -21.21 -22.67
CA ALA A 349 7.55 -22.30 -23.20
C ALA A 349 7.49 -22.33 -24.73
N VAL A 350 6.29 -22.18 -25.31
CA VAL A 350 6.09 -22.11 -26.76
C VAL A 350 6.75 -20.86 -27.36
N PHE A 351 6.62 -19.71 -26.72
CA PHE A 351 7.25 -18.46 -27.13
C PHE A 351 8.78 -18.60 -27.15
N THR A 352 9.36 -19.11 -26.06
CA THR A 352 10.79 -19.36 -25.90
C THR A 352 11.31 -20.32 -26.96
N ILE A 353 10.64 -21.45 -27.20
CA ILE A 353 10.97 -22.40 -28.29
C ILE A 353 10.96 -21.68 -29.64
N THR A 354 9.91 -20.92 -29.92
CA THR A 354 9.75 -20.23 -31.20
C THR A 354 10.84 -19.19 -31.43
N TYR A 355 11.24 -18.46 -30.39
CA TYR A 355 12.37 -17.53 -30.41
C TYR A 355 13.72 -18.25 -30.62
N VAL A 356 14.02 -19.27 -29.83
CA VAL A 356 15.29 -20.03 -29.87
C VAL A 356 15.51 -20.66 -31.25
N PHE A 357 14.45 -21.18 -31.88
CA PHE A 357 14.50 -21.71 -33.25
C PHE A 357 14.35 -20.66 -34.35
N ARG A 358 14.46 -19.35 -34.01
CA ARG A 358 14.43 -18.20 -34.93
C ARG A 358 13.14 -18.07 -35.76
N GLY A 359 12.03 -18.60 -35.25
CA GLY A 359 10.70 -18.46 -35.86
C GLY A 359 9.89 -17.28 -35.29
N GLY A 360 10.32 -16.68 -34.19
CA GLY A 360 9.56 -15.67 -33.44
C GLY A 360 10.33 -14.39 -33.17
N PHE A 361 9.64 -13.45 -32.52
CA PHE A 361 10.24 -12.19 -32.05
C PHE A 361 11.12 -12.43 -30.81
N PRO A 362 12.16 -11.61 -30.59
CA PRO A 362 12.89 -11.63 -29.33
C PRO A 362 11.97 -11.27 -28.17
N PRO A 363 12.17 -11.86 -26.98
CA PRO A 363 11.44 -11.48 -25.77
C PRO A 363 11.69 -10.01 -25.45
N ALA A 364 10.68 -9.34 -24.90
CA ALA A 364 10.78 -7.94 -24.50
C ALA A 364 11.93 -7.73 -23.50
N CYS A 365 12.10 -8.67 -22.57
CA CYS A 365 13.25 -8.76 -21.69
C CYS A 365 13.88 -10.15 -21.73
N PRO A 366 15.18 -10.27 -22.08
CA PRO A 366 15.87 -11.56 -22.09
C PRO A 366 15.81 -12.31 -20.75
N ALA A 367 15.93 -11.60 -19.62
CA ALA A 367 15.86 -12.18 -18.29
C ALA A 367 14.48 -12.82 -17.96
N ALA A 368 13.39 -12.38 -18.62
CA ALA A 368 12.08 -13.00 -18.45
C ALA A 368 11.99 -14.35 -19.21
N ALA A 369 12.79 -14.51 -20.27
CA ALA A 369 12.88 -15.75 -21.04
C ALA A 369 14.00 -16.69 -20.56
N ASP A 370 14.86 -16.23 -19.65
CA ASP A 370 15.89 -17.01 -18.96
C ASP A 370 15.28 -17.59 -17.68
N ALA A 371 14.48 -18.64 -17.85
CA ALA A 371 13.66 -19.22 -16.78
C ALA A 371 14.49 -20.07 -15.81
N ASN A 372 15.62 -20.61 -16.26
CA ASN A 372 16.51 -21.43 -15.44
C ASN A 372 17.67 -20.64 -14.82
N ASP A 373 17.76 -19.33 -15.11
CA ASP A 373 18.69 -18.39 -14.50
C ASP A 373 20.16 -18.75 -14.81
N ASP A 374 20.42 -19.23 -16.05
CA ASP A 374 21.75 -19.65 -16.51
C ASP A 374 22.46 -18.61 -17.39
N CYS A 375 21.85 -17.43 -17.53
CA CYS A 375 22.32 -16.30 -18.33
C CYS A 375 22.27 -16.54 -19.84
N ALA A 376 21.49 -17.51 -20.30
CA ALA A 376 21.30 -17.76 -21.72
C ALA A 376 19.87 -18.22 -22.04
N VAL A 377 19.12 -17.41 -22.81
CA VAL A 377 17.83 -17.84 -23.35
C VAL A 377 18.03 -18.94 -24.41
N ASN A 378 17.71 -20.17 -24.04
CA ASN A 378 17.90 -21.38 -24.82
C ASN A 378 16.77 -22.41 -24.60
N ILE A 379 16.93 -23.63 -25.13
CA ILE A 379 15.89 -24.67 -25.00
C ILE A 379 15.72 -25.17 -23.56
N GLY A 380 16.76 -25.02 -22.74
CA GLY A 380 16.77 -25.33 -21.31
C GLY A 380 15.69 -24.56 -20.55
N ASP A 381 15.47 -23.29 -20.89
CA ASP A 381 14.44 -22.45 -20.29
C ASP A 381 13.03 -22.97 -20.55
N ALA A 382 12.74 -23.35 -21.79
CA ALA A 382 11.44 -23.92 -22.13
C ALA A 382 11.19 -25.25 -21.42
N VAL A 383 12.22 -26.08 -21.27
CA VAL A 383 12.12 -27.35 -20.51
C VAL A 383 11.91 -27.07 -19.03
N PHE A 384 12.63 -26.10 -18.47
CA PHE A 384 12.49 -25.67 -17.08
C PHE A 384 11.06 -25.19 -16.80
N LEU A 385 10.53 -24.33 -17.67
CA LEU A 385 9.15 -23.83 -17.62
C LEU A 385 8.14 -24.96 -17.60
N VAL A 386 8.25 -25.92 -18.51
CA VAL A 386 7.34 -27.08 -18.54
C VAL A 386 7.38 -27.84 -17.22
N ASN A 387 8.56 -28.09 -16.64
CA ASN A 387 8.66 -28.76 -15.35
C ASN A 387 8.02 -27.96 -14.21
N TYR A 388 8.21 -26.64 -14.19
CA TYR A 388 7.58 -25.76 -13.22
C TYR A 388 6.04 -25.75 -13.35
N ILE A 389 5.52 -25.54 -14.57
CA ILE A 389 4.09 -25.47 -14.86
C ILE A 389 3.36 -26.74 -14.43
N PHE A 390 3.99 -27.90 -14.63
CA PHE A 390 3.46 -29.20 -14.20
C PHE A 390 3.86 -29.60 -12.78
N ARG A 391 4.36 -28.66 -11.96
CA ARG A 391 4.69 -28.80 -10.53
C ARG A 391 5.73 -29.88 -10.23
N ALA A 392 6.63 -30.14 -11.17
CA ALA A 392 7.72 -31.11 -11.08
C ALA A 392 9.09 -30.46 -10.79
N GLY A 393 9.17 -29.12 -10.77
CA GLY A 393 10.40 -28.37 -10.54
C GLY A 393 10.17 -27.07 -9.76
N PRO A 394 11.26 -26.38 -9.35
CA PRO A 394 11.18 -25.09 -8.69
C PRO A 394 10.60 -24.00 -9.60
N GLY A 395 10.16 -22.89 -9.00
CA GLY A 395 9.77 -21.70 -9.75
C GLY A 395 10.95 -21.05 -10.45
N PRO A 396 10.73 -20.37 -11.59
CA PRO A 396 11.75 -19.56 -12.22
C PRO A 396 12.31 -18.52 -11.25
N SER A 397 13.61 -18.29 -11.34
CA SER A 397 14.31 -17.25 -10.58
C SER A 397 15.02 -16.30 -11.54
N CYS A 398 15.41 -15.15 -11.02
CA CYS A 398 16.27 -14.23 -11.75
C CYS A 398 17.32 -13.72 -10.78
N SER A 399 18.53 -14.21 -10.98
CA SER A 399 19.78 -13.71 -10.47
C SER A 399 20.34 -12.80 -11.55
N GLN A 400 20.92 -11.68 -11.16
CA GLN A 400 21.39 -10.70 -12.15
C GLN A 400 22.56 -11.29 -12.94
N CYS A 401 22.31 -11.58 -14.22
CA CYS A 401 23.36 -11.84 -15.18
C CYS A 401 24.17 -10.56 -15.41
N SER A 402 25.44 -10.61 -15.02
CA SER A 402 26.40 -9.50 -15.10
C SER A 402 26.81 -9.11 -16.52
#